data_AF-A0A511CZ83-F1
#
_entry.id   AF-A0A511CZ83-F1
#
_cell.length_a   1.000
_cell.length_b   1.000
_cell.length_c   1.000
_cell.angle_alpha   90.00
_cell.angle_beta   90.00
_cell.angle_gamma   90.00
#
_symmetry.space_group_name_H-M   'P 1'
#
loop_
_entity.id
_entity.type
_entity.pdbx_description
1 polymer ?
#
loop_
_entity_poly.entity_id
_entity_poly.type
_entity_poly.pdbx_seq_one_letter_code
_entity_poly.pdbx_strand_id
1 'polypeptide(L)'
;MVAAIQAYPWWLGGTGRPVTRFVEGVPGLVAKDDAEGVFAAALPDGRALAIKILDGSLRPVPAVVAAALRQLGVDAPALGEIGRVDVLGHGVPVGRVGAAGYASSA
;
A
#
# COMPACT_ATOMS: atom_id res chain seq x y z
N MET A 1 -10.80 18.36 2.37
CA MET A 1 -10.32 17.12 3.02
C MET A 1 -9.23 16.44 2.20
N VAL A 2 -9.49 16.03 0.95
CA VAL A 2 -8.51 15.38 0.05
C VAL A 2 -7.17 16.14 -0.04
N ALA A 3 -7.20 17.44 -0.35
CA ALA A 3 -5.99 18.26 -0.45
C ALA A 3 -5.17 18.30 0.85
N ALA A 4 -5.82 18.25 2.03
CA ALA A 4 -5.12 18.22 3.31
C ALA A 4 -4.45 16.88 3.58
N ILE A 5 -5.10 15.77 3.20
CA ILE A 5 -4.52 14.42 3.30
C ILE A 5 -3.28 14.30 2.41
N GLN A 6 -3.35 14.85 1.19
CA GLN A 6 -2.24 14.81 0.22
C GLN A 6 -1.09 15.75 0.61
N ALA A 7 -1.39 16.93 1.14
CA ALA A 7 -0.37 17.87 1.56
C ALA A 7 0.32 17.47 2.88
N TYR A 8 -0.40 16.77 3.77
CA TYR A 8 0.10 16.41 5.09
C TYR A 8 -0.23 14.97 5.53
N PRO A 9 0.20 13.94 4.74
CA PRO A 9 -0.17 12.56 4.99
C PRO A 9 0.40 11.97 6.29
N TRP A 10 1.45 12.56 6.87
CA TRP A 10 1.99 12.15 8.17
C TRP A 10 1.06 12.50 9.34
N TRP A 11 0.21 13.53 9.23
CA TRP A 11 -0.82 13.81 10.26
C TRP A 11 -1.92 12.75 10.27
N LEU A 12 -2.14 12.08 9.13
CA LEU A 12 -3.13 11.02 9.01
C LEU A 12 -2.56 9.65 9.35
N GLY A 13 -1.41 9.34 8.77
CA GLY A 13 -0.82 7.99 8.75
C GLY A 13 0.41 7.82 9.60
N GLY A 14 1.00 8.88 10.15
CA GLY A 14 2.29 8.84 10.87
C GLY A 14 3.50 8.82 9.93
N THR A 15 4.61 9.41 10.39
CA THR A 15 5.84 9.56 9.58
C THR A 15 6.42 8.22 9.15
N GLY A 16 6.75 8.10 7.86
CA GLY A 16 7.47 6.95 7.30
C GLY A 16 6.67 5.65 7.24
N ARG A 17 5.39 5.63 7.66
CA ARG A 17 4.51 4.46 7.55
C ARG A 17 4.11 4.22 6.07
N PRO A 18 3.85 2.97 5.66
CA PRO A 18 3.54 2.66 4.27
C PRO A 18 2.41 3.50 3.66
N VAL A 19 1.32 3.73 4.40
CA VAL A 19 0.20 4.57 3.92
C VAL A 19 0.64 5.99 3.56
N THR A 20 1.49 6.61 4.39
CA THR A 20 2.02 7.95 4.17
C THR A 20 2.91 7.96 2.94
N ARG A 21 3.79 6.97 2.81
CA ARG A 21 4.65 6.84 1.61
C ARG A 21 3.85 6.61 0.33
N PHE A 22 2.74 5.87 0.39
CA PHE A 22 1.87 5.69 -0.78
C PHE A 22 1.19 6.99 -1.20
N VAL A 23 0.67 7.77 -0.23
CA VAL A 23 0.05 9.07 -0.52
C VAL A 23 1.08 10.06 -1.07
N GLU A 24 2.31 10.05 -0.55
CA GLU A 24 3.42 10.88 -1.06
C GLU A 24 3.89 10.44 -2.46
N GLY A 25 3.95 9.12 -2.69
CA GLY A 25 4.56 8.52 -3.88
C GLY A 25 3.61 8.31 -5.06
N VAL A 26 2.30 8.42 -4.87
CA VAL A 26 1.29 8.24 -5.93
C VAL A 26 0.48 9.53 -6.06
N PRO A 27 0.67 10.31 -7.15
CA PRO A 27 -0.01 11.58 -7.34
C PRO A 27 -1.54 11.45 -7.27
N GLY A 28 -2.16 12.30 -6.45
CA GLY A 28 -3.61 12.33 -6.29
C GLY A 28 -4.21 11.21 -5.44
N LEU A 29 -3.41 10.26 -4.95
CA LEU A 29 -3.90 9.19 -4.08
C LEU A 29 -4.38 9.78 -2.74
N VAL A 30 -5.50 9.28 -2.24
CA VAL A 30 -5.83 9.36 -0.82
C VAL A 30 -5.93 7.95 -0.27
N ALA A 31 -5.40 7.73 0.93
CA ALA A 31 -5.40 6.41 1.54
C ALA A 31 -5.47 6.48 3.06
N LYS A 32 -6.01 5.42 3.66
CA LYS A 32 -5.94 5.19 5.10
C LYS A 32 -5.73 3.71 5.36
N ASP A 33 -4.90 3.43 6.35
CA ASP A 33 -4.69 2.11 6.90
C ASP A 33 -5.26 1.96 8.31
N ASP A 34 -5.34 0.73 8.78
CA ASP A 34 -5.78 0.40 10.14
C ASP A 34 -4.78 -0.55 10.82
N ALA A 35 -4.89 -0.70 12.14
CA ALA A 35 -4.07 -1.62 12.91
C ALA A 35 -4.38 -3.10 12.63
N GLU A 36 -5.56 -3.43 12.11
CA GLU A 36 -6.00 -4.81 11.86
C GLU A 36 -5.82 -5.25 10.39
N GLY A 37 -4.79 -4.74 9.70
CA GLY A 37 -4.50 -5.15 8.33
C GLY A 37 -5.56 -4.69 7.31
N VAL A 38 -6.28 -3.62 7.59
CA VAL A 38 -7.17 -2.97 6.61
C VAL A 38 -6.43 -1.82 5.92
N PHE A 39 -6.64 -1.68 4.62
CA PHE A 39 -6.16 -0.54 3.85
C PHE A 39 -7.17 -0.16 2.78
N ALA A 40 -7.50 1.12 2.69
CA ALA A 40 -8.36 1.67 1.65
C ALA A 40 -7.66 2.83 0.94
N ALA A 41 -7.86 2.93 -0.36
CA ALA A 41 -7.36 4.05 -1.15
C ALA A 41 -8.26 4.38 -2.35
N ALA A 42 -8.21 5.65 -2.77
CA ALA A 42 -8.92 6.15 -3.93
C ALA A 42 -8.01 7.04 -4.79
N LEU A 43 -8.17 6.91 -6.10
CA LEU A 43 -7.52 7.70 -7.15
C LEU A 43 -8.44 8.84 -7.60
N PRO A 44 -7.88 9.91 -8.21
CA PRO A 44 -8.65 11.08 -8.62
C PRO A 44 -9.69 10.80 -9.72
N ASP A 45 -9.55 9.68 -10.44
CA ASP A 45 -10.48 9.25 -11.49
C ASP A 45 -11.55 8.26 -11.02
N GLY A 46 -11.70 8.11 -9.71
CA GLY A 46 -12.76 7.29 -9.09
C GLY A 46 -12.41 5.81 -8.96
N ARG A 47 -11.27 5.34 -9.50
CA ARG A 47 -10.76 4.00 -9.16
C ARG A 47 -10.41 3.94 -7.67
N ALA A 48 -10.74 2.83 -7.02
CA ALA A 48 -10.50 2.65 -5.60
C ALA A 48 -10.21 1.19 -5.26
N LEU A 49 -9.60 0.96 -4.11
CA LEU A 49 -9.39 -0.36 -3.54
C LEU A 49 -9.65 -0.35 -2.03
N ALA A 50 -10.07 -1.50 -1.52
CA ALA A 50 -10.05 -1.81 -0.10
C ALA A 50 -9.55 -3.24 0.05
N ILE A 51 -8.64 -3.47 1.01
CA ILE A 51 -8.13 -4.79 1.35
C ILE A 51 -8.27 -5.07 2.84
N LYS A 52 -8.42 -6.35 3.18
CA LYS A 52 -8.30 -6.89 4.53
C LYS A 52 -7.33 -8.05 4.49
N ILE A 53 -6.31 -8.00 5.34
CA ILE A 53 -5.48 -9.16 5.64
C ILE A 53 -6.20 -9.99 6.70
N LEU A 54 -6.46 -11.28 6.39
CA LEU A 54 -7.35 -12.12 7.19
C LEU A 54 -6.85 -12.37 8.61
N ASP A 55 -5.54 -12.48 8.80
CA ASP A 55 -4.92 -12.65 10.12
C ASP A 55 -4.63 -11.31 10.83
N GLY A 56 -5.05 -10.19 10.24
CA GLY A 56 -4.81 -8.84 10.76
C GLY A 56 -3.37 -8.35 10.63
N SER A 57 -2.47 -9.11 9.99
CA SER A 57 -1.06 -8.74 9.88
C SER A 57 -0.85 -7.50 9.02
N LEU A 58 0.00 -6.59 9.49
CA LEU A 58 0.42 -5.41 8.73
C LEU A 58 1.53 -5.72 7.72
N ARG A 59 2.25 -6.84 7.88
CA ARG A 59 3.42 -7.18 7.07
C ARG A 59 3.10 -7.29 5.56
N PRO A 60 2.03 -7.96 5.11
CA PRO A 60 1.74 -8.08 3.68
C PRO A 60 1.10 -6.84 3.07
N VAL A 61 0.58 -5.90 3.87
CA VAL A 61 -0.16 -4.72 3.38
C VAL A 61 0.60 -3.95 2.29
N PRO A 62 1.89 -3.57 2.44
CA PRO A 62 2.57 -2.79 1.40
C PRO A 62 2.73 -3.55 0.07
N ALA A 63 3.05 -4.85 0.14
CA ALA A 63 3.22 -5.69 -1.04
C ALA A 63 1.88 -5.86 -1.79
N VAL A 64 0.78 -6.11 -1.06
CA VAL A 64 -0.56 -6.28 -1.64
C VAL A 64 -1.09 -4.97 -2.22
N VAL A 65 -0.98 -3.86 -1.50
CA VAL A 65 -1.44 -2.54 -1.97
C VAL A 65 -0.68 -2.11 -3.22
N ALA A 66 0.65 -2.27 -3.24
CA ALA A 66 1.45 -1.92 -4.40
C ALA A 66 1.09 -2.78 -5.62
N ALA A 67 0.78 -4.07 -5.44
CA ALA A 67 0.29 -4.92 -6.52
C ALA A 67 -1.10 -4.50 -7.00
N ALA A 68 -2.03 -4.22 -6.08
CA ALA A 68 -3.38 -3.79 -6.40
C ALA A 68 -3.41 -2.44 -7.13
N LEU A 69 -2.59 -1.46 -6.73
CA LEU A 69 -2.46 -0.18 -7.44
C LEU A 69 -1.93 -0.37 -8.86
N ARG A 70 -0.97 -1.28 -9.08
CA ARG A 70 -0.53 -1.64 -10.44
C ARG A 70 -1.63 -2.28 -11.26
N GLN A 71 -2.42 -3.18 -10.66
CA GLN A 71 -3.58 -3.78 -11.35
C GLN A 71 -4.65 -2.74 -11.69
N LEU A 72 -4.81 -1.71 -10.86
CA LEU A 72 -5.65 -0.57 -11.19
C LEU A 72 -5.07 0.30 -12.31
N GLY A 73 -3.81 0.11 -12.74
CA GLY A 73 -3.17 0.88 -13.80
C GLY A 73 -2.38 2.10 -13.31
N VAL A 74 -1.96 2.10 -12.03
CA VAL A 74 -1.04 3.11 -11.50
C VAL A 74 0.38 2.72 -11.84
N ASP A 75 1.08 3.61 -12.56
CA ASP A 75 2.52 3.53 -12.79
C ASP A 75 3.22 4.62 -11.97
N ALA A 76 3.86 4.20 -10.87
CA ALA A 76 4.63 5.09 -10.01
C ALA A 76 5.85 4.33 -9.47
N PRO A 77 7.08 4.88 -9.59
CA PRO A 77 8.31 4.25 -9.10
C PRO A 77 8.24 3.85 -7.62
N ALA A 78 7.56 4.67 -6.81
CA ALA A 78 7.36 4.45 -5.38
C ALA A 78 6.68 3.09 -5.07
N LEU A 79 5.85 2.56 -5.97
CA LEU A 79 5.22 1.24 -5.77
C LEU A 79 6.25 0.11 -5.73
N GLY A 80 7.40 0.27 -6.40
CA GLY A 80 8.50 -0.70 -6.38
C GLY A 80 9.16 -0.74 -5.01
N GLU A 81 9.50 0.43 -4.48
CA GLU A 81 10.21 0.56 -3.21
C GLU A 81 9.31 0.25 -2.01
N ILE A 82 8.11 0.85 -1.95
CA ILE A 82 7.18 0.67 -0.82
C ILE A 82 6.65 -0.77 -0.76
N GLY A 83 6.40 -1.37 -1.92
CA GLY A 83 5.93 -2.76 -2.03
C GLY A 83 6.99 -3.82 -1.69
N ARG A 84 8.27 -3.44 -1.56
CA ARG A 84 9.36 -4.37 -1.27
C ARG A 84 9.47 -4.64 0.23
N VAL A 85 8.82 -5.71 0.69
CA VAL A 85 8.83 -6.11 2.11
C VAL A 85 9.72 -7.32 2.32
N ASP A 86 10.90 -7.10 2.88
CA ASP A 86 11.85 -8.16 3.19
C ASP A 86 11.46 -8.91 4.47
N VAL A 87 11.68 -10.22 4.47
CA VAL A 87 11.65 -11.06 5.67
C VAL A 87 13.08 -11.14 6.19
N LEU A 88 13.30 -10.72 7.43
CA LEU A 88 14.63 -10.65 8.03
C LEU A 88 14.86 -11.82 8.99
N GLY A 89 16.06 -12.40 8.95
CA GLY A 89 16.61 -13.31 9.95
C GLY A 89 17.90 -12.71 10.50
N HIS A 90 17.96 -12.43 11.81
CA HIS A 90 19.09 -11.73 12.45
C HIS A 90 19.47 -10.41 11.76
N GLY A 91 18.48 -9.66 11.25
CA GLY A 91 18.69 -8.40 10.54
C GLY A 91 19.09 -8.53 9.07
N VAL A 92 19.30 -9.75 8.56
CA VAL A 92 19.67 -10.03 7.17
C VAL A 92 18.44 -10.49 6.38
N PRO A 93 18.22 -10.01 5.14
CA PRO A 93 17.15 -10.53 4.30
C PRO A 93 17.29 -12.03 4.02
N VAL A 94 16.25 -12.81 4.37
CA VAL A 94 16.14 -14.25 4.14
C VAL A 94 14.94 -14.62 3.25
N GLY A 95 14.17 -13.63 2.82
CA GLY A 95 13.01 -13.81 1.96
C GLY A 95 12.31 -12.50 1.68
N ARG A 96 11.18 -12.57 0.96
CA ARG A 96 10.36 -11.40 0.62
C ARG A 96 8.88 -11.78 0.62
N VAL A 97 8.04 -10.86 1.08
CA VAL A 97 6.59 -10.96 0.92
C VAL A 97 6.21 -10.47 -0.46
N GLY A 98 5.47 -11.28 -1.21
CA GLY A 98 4.91 -10.94 -2.51
C GLY A 98 3.41 -11.17 -2.54
N ALA A 99 2.70 -10.41 -3.38
CA ALA A 99 1.33 -10.72 -3.72
C ALA A 99 1.33 -11.85 -4.75
N ALA A 100 0.70 -12.98 -4.44
CA ALA A 100 0.39 -14.00 -5.44
C ALA A 100 -0.83 -13.52 -6.23
N GLY A 101 -0.73 -13.49 -7.56
CA GLY A 101 -1.91 -13.27 -8.39
C GLY A 101 -2.86 -14.46 -8.27
N TYR A 102 -4.16 -14.19 -8.32
CA TYR A 102 -5.14 -15.23 -8.65
C TYR A 102 -5.33 -15.16 -10.17
N ALA A 103 -5.07 -16.25 -10.88
CA ALA A 103 -5.53 -16.37 -12.26
C ALA A 103 -7.06 -16.26 -12.21
N SER A 104 -7.62 -15.19 -12.78
CA SER A 104 -9.04 -15.12 -13.03
C SER A 104 -9.37 -16.28 -13.97
N SER A 105 -9.98 -17.35 -13.47
CA SER A 105 -10.73 -18.25 -14.33
C SER A 105 -11.90 -17.43 -14.86
N ALA A 106 -11.73 -16.90 -16.07
CA ALA A 106 -12.83 -16.40 -16.88
C ALA A 106 -13.74 -17.58 -17.28
#